data_AF-A0A4R1BFN6-F1
#
_entry.id   AF-A0A4R1BFN6-F1
#
_cell.length_a   1.000
_cell.length_b   1.000
_cell.length_c   1.000
_cell.angle_alpha   90.00
_cell.angle_beta   90.00
_cell.angle_gamma   90.00
#
_symmetry.space_group_name_H-M   'P 1'
#
loop_
_entity.id
_entity.type
_entity.pdbx_description
1 polymer ?
#
loop_
_entity_poly.entity_id
_entity_poly.type
_entity_poly.pdbx_seq_one_letter_code
_entity_poly.pdbx_strand_id
1 'polypeptide(L)'
;MSAPLLIAKNDKVELVLLPQMANRHGLITGATGTGKTVTLQTLAEHFSNIGVPCFMSDVKGDLSGIALAGGGNAKVTERVAKLGLGEHPYRGHPVTLWDPFGETGHPVRATISDMGPLLLSRMLELNDTQAGVLNLVFKVADDNGLLLLDLKDLRAMLQYVGEHAKDLTTEYGNVSSASVGAIQRGLLALESQGGEKIFGEPMLNIQDLMQSERGQGVINILSADKLMLAPKMYATLLLWLLSELFENLPEAGDLDKPKLVFFFDEAHLLFNDAPPALVDKIEQVVRLIRSKGVGVYFVTQNPADVPDKVLSQLGNRVQHALRAFSPRDQKAVKAAAETMRDNKDLDEAAAITELGVGEALVSFLDEKGRPNIVERAFVVPPEGQIGPIDDATRRRLVQGSLVAGVYEQTVDRESAYEVLKARAEQATARAQAESQAKAEAQSPMAGGGILGDLLGGAAGAGGRRREGVVEALAKSAARSIGSQVGRAIIRGVLGSILGGRK
;
A
#
# COMPACT_ATOMS: atom_id res chain seq x y z
N MET A 1 -28.22 -1.40 -15.49
CA MET A 1 -27.66 -2.75 -15.29
C MET A 1 -26.67 -3.07 -16.40
N SER A 2 -25.40 -3.27 -16.01
CA SER A 2 -24.33 -3.72 -16.90
C SER A 2 -24.59 -5.16 -17.36
N ALA A 3 -24.15 -5.51 -18.57
CA ALA A 3 -24.29 -6.87 -19.08
C ALA A 3 -23.51 -7.89 -18.23
N PRO A 4 -24.01 -9.11 -18.00
CA PRO A 4 -23.26 -10.19 -17.38
C PRO A 4 -21.95 -10.50 -18.14
N LEU A 5 -20.89 -10.83 -17.40
CA LEU A 5 -19.56 -11.10 -17.95
C LEU A 5 -19.37 -12.61 -18.10
N LEU A 6 -19.27 -13.13 -19.32
CA LEU A 6 -19.07 -14.56 -19.57
C LEU A 6 -17.65 -14.99 -19.18
N ILE A 7 -17.48 -15.78 -18.12
CA ILE A 7 -16.16 -16.19 -17.63
C ILE A 7 -15.83 -17.64 -18.00
N ALA A 8 -16.83 -18.52 -17.97
CA ALA A 8 -16.67 -19.92 -18.29
C ALA A 8 -17.92 -20.48 -18.98
N LYS A 9 -17.74 -21.53 -19.78
CA LYS A 9 -18.82 -22.16 -20.53
C LYS A 9 -18.62 -23.67 -20.62
N ASN A 10 -19.72 -24.41 -20.58
CA ASN A 10 -19.78 -25.80 -20.98
C ASN A 10 -20.94 -25.99 -21.98
N ASP A 11 -21.20 -27.23 -22.41
CA ASP A 11 -22.21 -27.52 -23.44
C ASP A 11 -23.65 -27.20 -23.00
N LYS A 12 -23.89 -27.03 -21.69
CA LYS A 12 -25.23 -26.85 -21.10
C LYS A 12 -25.46 -25.44 -20.56
N VAL A 13 -24.44 -24.81 -20.00
CA VAL A 13 -24.55 -23.56 -19.25
C VAL A 13 -23.42 -22.58 -19.54
N GLU A 14 -23.79 -21.31 -19.51
CA GLU A 14 -22.87 -20.18 -19.49
C GLU A 14 -22.75 -19.66 -18.06
N LEU A 15 -21.51 -19.57 -17.56
CA LEU A 15 -21.20 -19.18 -16.20
C LEU A 15 -20.70 -17.74 -16.22
N VAL A 16 -21.61 -16.84 -15.82
CA VAL A 16 -21.42 -15.40 -15.91
C VAL A 16 -21.17 -14.79 -14.53
N LEU A 17 -20.27 -13.81 -14.48
CA LEU A 17 -20.13 -12.93 -13.33
C LEU A 17 -21.03 -11.71 -13.53
N LEU A 18 -21.89 -11.42 -12.56
CA LEU A 18 -22.72 -10.21 -12.58
C LEU A 18 -21.89 -9.01 -12.10
N PRO A 19 -21.74 -7.92 -12.88
CA PRO A 19 -20.95 -6.75 -12.46
C PRO A 19 -21.37 -6.17 -11.10
N GLN A 20 -22.67 -6.07 -10.84
CA GLN A 20 -23.22 -5.60 -9.56
C GLN A 20 -22.88 -6.51 -8.35
N MET A 21 -22.44 -7.75 -8.59
CA MET A 21 -22.00 -8.70 -7.56
C MET A 21 -20.49 -8.84 -7.46
N ALA A 22 -19.72 -8.12 -8.29
CA ALA A 22 -18.26 -8.22 -8.32
C ALA A 22 -17.58 -7.59 -7.08
N ASN A 23 -18.23 -6.61 -6.42
CA ASN A 23 -17.74 -6.06 -5.15
C ASN A 23 -18.01 -6.97 -3.94
N ARG A 24 -18.64 -8.14 -4.14
CA ARG A 24 -18.76 -9.21 -3.12
C ARG A 24 -17.56 -10.14 -3.10
N HIS A 25 -16.45 -9.67 -3.66
CA HIS A 25 -15.13 -10.30 -3.64
C HIS A 25 -15.11 -11.67 -4.32
N GLY A 26 -13.92 -12.25 -4.47
CA GLY A 26 -13.79 -13.57 -5.04
C GLY A 26 -12.51 -14.29 -4.67
N LEU A 27 -12.51 -15.60 -4.94
CA LEU A 27 -11.37 -16.48 -4.78
C LEU A 27 -11.12 -17.23 -6.08
N ILE A 28 -9.88 -17.19 -6.56
CA ILE A 28 -9.38 -17.97 -7.70
C ILE A 28 -8.28 -18.89 -7.18
N THR A 29 -8.51 -20.20 -7.23
CA THR A 29 -7.63 -21.21 -6.64
C THR A 29 -7.24 -22.30 -7.61
N GLY A 30 -6.16 -23.03 -7.33
CA GLY A 30 -5.66 -24.12 -8.18
C GLY A 30 -4.14 -24.22 -8.21
N ALA A 31 -3.60 -25.35 -8.64
CA ALA A 31 -2.16 -25.56 -8.73
C ALA A 31 -1.49 -24.65 -9.80
N THR A 32 -0.16 -24.60 -9.81
CA THR A 32 0.58 -23.85 -10.84
C THR A 32 0.31 -24.40 -12.24
N GLY A 33 0.08 -23.50 -13.20
CA GLY A 33 -0.15 -23.86 -14.61
C GLY A 33 -1.54 -24.41 -14.95
N THR A 34 -2.50 -24.38 -14.01
CA THR A 34 -3.85 -24.94 -14.26
C THR A 34 -4.82 -23.97 -14.92
N GLY A 35 -4.53 -22.66 -14.89
CA GLY A 35 -5.36 -21.64 -15.56
C GLY A 35 -5.69 -20.40 -14.71
N LYS A 36 -5.21 -20.31 -13.47
CA LYS A 36 -5.47 -19.15 -12.57
C LYS A 36 -5.18 -17.79 -13.22
N THR A 37 -3.97 -17.62 -13.77
CA THR A 37 -3.54 -16.37 -14.44
C THR A 37 -4.45 -16.04 -15.61
N VAL A 38 -4.89 -17.04 -16.37
CA VAL A 38 -5.84 -16.86 -17.48
C VAL A 38 -7.20 -16.38 -16.96
N THR A 39 -7.74 -16.98 -15.90
CA THR A 39 -9.00 -16.50 -15.29
C THR A 39 -8.87 -15.07 -14.78
N LEU A 40 -7.76 -14.74 -14.11
CA LEU A 40 -7.48 -13.40 -13.63
C LEU A 40 -7.47 -12.41 -14.81
N GLN A 41 -6.71 -12.71 -15.86
CA GLN A 41 -6.63 -11.91 -17.07
C GLN A 41 -8.00 -11.72 -17.72
N THR A 42 -8.75 -12.79 -17.98
CA THR A 42 -10.11 -12.73 -18.55
C THR A 42 -11.05 -11.85 -17.73
N LEU A 43 -11.02 -11.96 -16.39
CA LEU A 43 -11.82 -11.10 -15.51
C LEU A 43 -11.40 -9.62 -15.64
N ALA A 44 -10.10 -9.34 -15.60
CA ALA A 44 -9.58 -7.96 -15.71
C ALA A 44 -9.93 -7.32 -17.06
N GLU A 45 -9.84 -8.06 -18.17
CA GLU A 45 -10.26 -7.62 -19.51
C GLU A 45 -11.76 -7.31 -19.54
N HIS A 46 -12.59 -8.19 -18.98
CA HIS A 46 -14.04 -7.95 -18.93
C HIS A 46 -14.42 -6.74 -18.07
N PHE A 47 -13.76 -6.53 -16.92
CA PHE A 47 -13.94 -5.32 -16.11
C PHE A 47 -13.49 -4.07 -16.87
N SER A 48 -12.30 -4.11 -17.47
CA SER A 48 -11.79 -3.01 -18.29
C SER A 48 -12.79 -2.66 -19.41
N ASN A 49 -13.32 -3.65 -20.13
CA ASN A 49 -14.29 -3.45 -21.21
C ASN A 49 -15.59 -2.76 -20.78
N ILE A 50 -16.01 -2.92 -19.53
CA ILE A 50 -17.17 -2.20 -18.98
C ILE A 50 -16.80 -0.91 -18.26
N GLY A 51 -15.57 -0.40 -18.43
CA GLY A 51 -15.10 0.84 -17.82
C GLY A 51 -14.79 0.72 -16.33
N VAL A 52 -14.48 -0.48 -15.84
CA VAL A 52 -14.06 -0.73 -14.45
C VAL A 52 -12.55 -0.89 -14.43
N PRO A 53 -11.80 0.03 -13.79
CA PRO A 53 -10.36 -0.10 -13.61
C PRO A 53 -10.02 -1.32 -12.75
N CYS A 54 -8.84 -1.90 -12.98
CA CYS A 54 -8.34 -3.01 -12.18
C CYS A 54 -6.97 -2.68 -11.60
N PHE A 55 -6.66 -3.26 -10.45
CA PHE A 55 -5.32 -3.29 -9.89
C PHE A 55 -4.88 -4.74 -9.71
N MET A 56 -3.69 -5.08 -10.16
CA MET A 56 -3.16 -6.44 -10.17
C MET A 56 -1.73 -6.41 -9.62
N SER A 57 -1.48 -7.19 -8.58
CA SER A 57 -0.10 -7.45 -8.14
C SER A 57 0.50 -8.58 -8.99
N ASP A 58 1.41 -8.23 -9.90
CA ASP A 58 2.07 -9.18 -10.79
C ASP A 58 3.37 -9.68 -10.18
N VAL A 59 3.23 -10.79 -9.48
CA VAL A 59 4.31 -11.48 -8.76
C VAL A 59 5.18 -12.30 -9.72
N LYS A 60 4.59 -12.81 -10.82
CA LYS A 60 5.26 -13.69 -11.79
C LYS A 60 5.85 -12.94 -12.99
N GLY A 61 5.42 -11.69 -13.20
CA GLY A 61 5.79 -10.87 -14.34
C GLY A 61 5.08 -11.25 -15.65
N ASP A 62 4.00 -12.03 -15.58
CA ASP A 62 3.35 -12.64 -16.75
C ASP A 62 2.03 -11.99 -17.17
N LEU A 63 1.62 -10.89 -16.51
CA LEU A 63 0.34 -10.23 -16.76
C LEU A 63 0.43 -9.04 -17.73
N SER A 64 1.62 -8.51 -17.95
CA SER A 64 1.83 -7.30 -18.78
C SER A 64 1.38 -7.45 -20.24
N GLY A 65 1.29 -8.67 -20.78
CA GLY A 65 0.82 -8.96 -22.13
C GLY A 65 -0.61 -8.48 -22.43
N ILE A 66 -1.44 -8.29 -21.40
CA ILE A 66 -2.81 -7.78 -21.54
C ILE A 66 -2.89 -6.42 -22.27
N ALA A 67 -1.79 -5.66 -22.30
CA ALA A 67 -1.66 -4.41 -23.04
C ALA A 67 -1.68 -4.58 -24.58
N LEU A 68 -1.37 -5.79 -25.07
CA LEU A 68 -1.27 -6.10 -26.49
C LEU A 68 -2.39 -7.03 -26.93
N ALA A 69 -2.75 -6.95 -28.22
CA ALA A 69 -3.68 -7.91 -28.81
C ALA A 69 -3.10 -9.33 -28.71
N GLY A 70 -3.95 -10.29 -28.33
CA GLY A 70 -3.60 -11.69 -28.34
C GLY A 70 -3.53 -12.28 -29.75
N GLY A 71 -3.78 -13.58 -29.84
CA GLY A 71 -3.73 -14.33 -31.09
C GLY A 71 -2.42 -15.11 -31.28
N GLY A 72 -2.35 -15.88 -32.37
CA GLY A 72 -1.17 -16.71 -32.68
C GLY A 72 -0.95 -17.93 -31.75
N ASN A 73 -1.84 -18.15 -30.77
CA ASN A 73 -1.77 -19.28 -29.84
C ASN A 73 -2.76 -20.39 -30.25
N ALA A 74 -2.21 -21.55 -30.64
CA ALA A 74 -3.01 -22.71 -31.07
C ALA A 74 -3.99 -23.19 -30.01
N LYS A 75 -3.59 -23.20 -28.72
CA LYS A 75 -4.46 -23.64 -27.61
C LYS A 75 -5.64 -22.69 -27.39
N VAL A 76 -5.42 -21.39 -27.56
CA VAL A 76 -6.49 -20.40 -27.49
C VAL A 76 -7.46 -20.59 -28.66
N THR A 77 -6.93 -20.79 -29.87
CA THR A 77 -7.75 -21.01 -31.08
C THR A 77 -8.62 -22.26 -30.94
N GLU A 78 -8.04 -23.37 -30.46
CA GLU A 78 -8.77 -24.61 -30.17
C GLU A 78 -9.86 -24.38 -29.11
N ARG A 79 -9.56 -23.61 -28.05
CA ARG A 79 -10.52 -23.30 -26.99
C ARG A 79 -11.70 -22.47 -27.51
N VAL A 80 -11.45 -21.45 -28.32
CA VAL A 80 -12.49 -20.62 -28.96
C VAL A 80 -13.42 -21.49 -29.81
N ALA A 81 -12.85 -22.37 -30.63
CA ALA A 81 -13.62 -23.30 -31.45
C ALA A 81 -14.45 -24.27 -30.60
N LYS A 82 -13.84 -24.87 -29.57
CA LYS A 82 -14.50 -25.81 -28.65
C LYS A 82 -15.69 -25.18 -27.93
N LEU A 83 -15.56 -23.92 -27.51
CA LEU A 83 -16.60 -23.20 -26.77
C LEU A 83 -17.66 -22.54 -27.67
N GLY A 84 -17.48 -22.58 -28.99
CA GLY A 84 -18.38 -21.96 -29.95
C GLY A 84 -18.50 -20.44 -29.75
N LEU A 85 -17.40 -19.76 -29.45
CA LEU A 85 -17.40 -18.33 -29.12
C LEU A 85 -17.51 -17.39 -30.34
N GLY A 86 -17.66 -17.95 -31.55
CA GLY A 86 -17.74 -17.15 -32.79
C GLY A 86 -16.42 -16.42 -33.09
N GLU A 87 -16.51 -15.18 -33.55
CA GLU A 87 -15.35 -14.30 -33.72
C GLU A 87 -14.84 -13.83 -32.36
N HIS A 88 -13.78 -14.45 -31.86
CA HIS A 88 -13.09 -14.02 -30.64
C HIS A 88 -12.21 -12.80 -30.94
N PRO A 89 -12.53 -11.61 -30.41
CA PRO A 89 -11.79 -10.40 -30.74
C PRO A 89 -10.45 -10.39 -30.01
N TYR A 90 -9.34 -10.38 -30.75
CA TYR A 90 -8.02 -10.16 -30.15
C TYR A 90 -7.73 -8.66 -30.04
N ARG A 91 -7.57 -8.16 -28.83
CA ARG A 91 -7.28 -6.73 -28.56
C ARG A 91 -6.49 -6.53 -27.27
N GLY A 92 -5.71 -5.45 -27.25
CA GLY A 92 -5.04 -4.98 -26.05
C GLY A 92 -5.95 -4.07 -25.22
N HIS A 93 -5.59 -3.89 -23.96
CA HIS A 93 -6.32 -3.05 -23.00
C HIS A 93 -5.42 -1.89 -22.51
N PRO A 94 -6.00 -0.76 -22.06
CA PRO A 94 -5.22 0.33 -21.47
C PRO A 94 -4.55 -0.16 -20.17
N VAL A 95 -3.23 -0.03 -20.10
CA VAL A 95 -2.40 -0.54 -19.00
C VAL A 95 -1.49 0.57 -18.46
N THR A 96 -1.44 0.68 -17.14
CA THR A 96 -0.43 1.48 -16.42
C THR A 96 0.45 0.55 -15.60
N LEU A 97 1.77 0.67 -15.77
CA LEU A 97 2.76 -0.16 -15.08
C LEU A 97 3.29 0.57 -13.85
N TRP A 98 3.26 -0.10 -12.71
CA TRP A 98 3.71 0.39 -11.41
C TRP A 98 4.85 -0.49 -10.89
N ASP A 99 5.79 0.10 -10.17
CA ASP A 99 6.94 -0.60 -9.56
C ASP A 99 7.41 0.19 -8.34
N PRO A 100 7.39 -0.34 -7.10
CA PRO A 100 7.82 0.42 -5.92
C PRO A 100 9.27 0.91 -5.97
N PHE A 101 10.12 0.29 -6.80
CA PHE A 101 11.52 0.69 -6.98
C PHE A 101 11.75 1.57 -8.21
N GLY A 102 10.72 1.78 -9.04
CA GLY A 102 10.72 2.67 -10.21
C GLY A 102 11.59 2.20 -11.38
N GLU A 103 11.86 0.90 -11.51
CA GLU A 103 12.74 0.37 -12.56
C GLU A 103 11.96 -0.07 -13.81
N THR A 104 10.81 -0.70 -13.60
CA THR A 104 10.00 -1.36 -14.65
C THR A 104 8.60 -0.75 -14.80
N GLY A 105 8.31 0.31 -14.04
CA GLY A 105 7.04 1.04 -14.00
C GLY A 105 7.17 2.34 -13.20
N HIS A 106 6.07 3.06 -13.04
CA HIS A 106 6.00 4.27 -12.22
C HIS A 106 6.26 3.95 -10.74
N PRO A 107 7.09 4.73 -10.03
CA PRO A 107 7.38 4.49 -8.62
C PRO A 107 6.12 4.61 -7.75
N VAL A 108 5.87 3.59 -6.94
CA VAL A 108 4.80 3.60 -5.94
C VAL A 108 5.39 4.00 -4.59
N ARG A 109 4.94 5.13 -4.04
CA ARG A 109 5.39 5.61 -2.74
C ARG A 109 4.24 5.77 -1.75
N ALA A 110 4.56 5.57 -0.48
CA ALA A 110 3.76 5.89 0.70
C ALA A 110 4.56 6.84 1.59
N THR A 111 3.92 7.60 2.48
CA THR A 111 4.68 8.30 3.54
C THR A 111 4.71 7.48 4.82
N ILE A 112 5.67 7.72 5.71
CA ILE A 112 5.72 7.06 7.02
C ILE A 112 4.46 7.36 7.84
N SER A 113 4.01 8.62 7.83
CA SER A 113 2.78 9.06 8.48
C SER A 113 1.57 8.27 7.98
N ASP A 114 1.45 8.08 6.66
CA ASP A 114 0.33 7.41 6.02
C ASP A 114 0.33 5.88 6.23
N MET A 115 1.52 5.27 6.20
CA MET A 115 1.68 3.85 6.55
C MET A 115 1.26 3.58 8.01
N GLY A 116 1.63 4.50 8.91
CA GLY A 116 1.25 4.44 10.31
C GLY A 116 1.97 3.35 11.12
N PRO A 117 1.87 3.42 12.46
CA PRO A 117 2.67 2.59 13.36
C PRO A 117 2.30 1.10 13.30
N LEU A 118 1.05 0.76 12.97
CA LEU A 118 0.59 -0.64 12.91
C LEU A 118 1.24 -1.41 11.74
N LEU A 119 1.16 -0.85 10.53
CA LEU A 119 1.73 -1.47 9.34
C LEU A 119 3.25 -1.48 9.39
N LEU A 120 3.87 -0.39 9.86
CA LEU A 120 5.31 -0.34 10.13
C LEU A 120 5.75 -1.38 11.15
N SER A 121 4.97 -1.61 12.22
CA SER A 121 5.29 -2.64 13.21
C SER A 121 5.35 -4.04 12.60
N ARG A 122 4.42 -4.39 11.69
CA ARG A 122 4.53 -5.66 10.95
C ARG A 122 5.75 -5.69 10.05
N MET A 123 5.95 -4.63 9.26
CA MET A 123 7.03 -4.57 8.29
C MET A 123 8.41 -4.73 8.96
N LEU A 124 8.56 -4.18 10.16
CA LEU A 124 9.78 -4.24 10.97
C LEU A 124 9.83 -5.41 11.96
N GLU A 125 8.82 -6.29 11.97
CA GLU A 125 8.70 -7.43 12.90
C GLU A 125 8.78 -7.04 14.38
N LEU A 126 8.15 -5.93 14.75
CA LEU A 126 8.18 -5.43 16.12
C LEU A 126 7.32 -6.31 17.04
N ASN A 127 7.83 -6.58 18.24
CA ASN A 127 7.01 -7.13 19.32
C ASN A 127 6.10 -6.04 19.94
N ASP A 128 5.15 -6.44 20.79
CA ASP A 128 4.16 -5.53 21.39
C ASP A 128 4.79 -4.32 22.09
N THR A 129 5.91 -4.51 22.80
CA THR A 129 6.61 -3.42 23.49
C THR A 129 7.23 -2.44 22.50
N GLN A 130 7.86 -2.94 21.43
CA GLN A 130 8.45 -2.11 20.38
C GLN A 130 7.37 -1.40 19.56
N ALA A 131 6.27 -2.08 19.25
CA ALA A 131 5.10 -1.48 18.60
C ALA A 131 4.50 -0.37 19.46
N GLY A 132 4.41 -0.56 20.78
CA GLY A 132 3.98 0.49 21.72
C GLY A 132 4.89 1.73 21.69
N VAL A 133 6.20 1.53 21.65
CA VAL A 133 7.17 2.65 21.49
C VAL A 133 7.03 3.33 20.14
N LEU A 134 6.82 2.58 19.05
CA LEU A 134 6.59 3.17 17.74
C LEU A 134 5.32 4.03 17.72
N ASN A 135 4.22 3.56 18.31
CA ASN A 135 2.99 4.35 18.46
C ASN A 135 3.23 5.66 19.23
N LEU A 136 4.02 5.59 20.31
CA LEU A 136 4.41 6.78 21.08
C LEU A 136 5.19 7.78 20.22
N VAL A 137 6.15 7.30 19.43
CA VAL A 137 6.95 8.16 18.53
C VAL A 137 6.06 8.91 17.54
N PHE A 138 5.08 8.22 16.94
CA PHE A 138 4.08 8.85 16.07
C PHE A 138 3.27 9.91 16.82
N LYS A 139 2.80 9.59 18.03
CA LYS A 139 2.02 10.53 18.84
C LYS A 139 2.81 11.80 19.19
N VAL A 140 4.09 11.67 19.54
CA VAL A 140 4.97 12.81 19.79
C VAL A 140 5.19 13.65 18.53
N ALA A 141 5.36 13.00 17.36
CA ALA A 141 5.48 13.73 16.09
C ALA A 141 4.22 14.55 15.80
N ASP A 142 3.04 13.95 15.94
CA ASP A 142 1.74 14.59 15.71
C ASP A 142 1.53 15.80 16.63
N ASP A 143 1.79 15.65 17.94
CA ASP A 143 1.60 16.72 18.92
C ASP A 143 2.56 17.90 18.70
N ASN A 144 3.70 17.66 18.05
CA ASN A 144 4.69 18.67 17.71
C ASN A 144 4.58 19.19 16.27
N GLY A 145 3.60 18.70 15.49
CA GLY A 145 3.43 19.08 14.08
C GLY A 145 4.62 18.68 13.19
N LEU A 146 5.29 17.58 13.50
CA LEU A 146 6.46 17.09 12.77
C LEU A 146 6.02 16.04 11.74
N LEU A 147 6.26 16.32 10.46
CA LEU A 147 5.88 15.42 9.36
C LEU A 147 6.82 14.20 9.30
N LEU A 148 6.27 13.00 9.16
CA LEU A 148 7.03 11.78 8.92
C LEU A 148 6.81 11.35 7.47
N LEU A 149 7.68 11.81 6.57
CA LEU A 149 7.55 11.53 5.15
C LEU A 149 8.32 10.27 4.78
N ASP A 150 9.56 10.15 5.23
CA ASP A 150 10.46 9.06 4.86
C ASP A 150 11.18 8.40 6.07
N LEU A 151 12.08 7.45 5.79
CA LEU A 151 12.84 6.73 6.81
C LEU A 151 13.79 7.64 7.61
N LYS A 152 14.27 8.73 7.02
CA LYS A 152 15.16 9.71 7.66
C LYS A 152 14.41 10.43 8.79
N ASP A 153 13.14 10.74 8.56
CA ASP A 153 12.26 11.39 9.53
C ASP A 153 11.97 10.49 10.72
N LEU A 154 11.60 9.23 10.45
CA LEU A 154 11.30 8.28 11.52
C LEU A 154 12.53 8.00 12.39
N ARG A 155 13.71 7.87 11.77
CA ARG A 155 14.97 7.70 12.48
C ARG A 155 15.30 8.92 13.36
N ALA A 156 15.12 10.14 12.84
CA ALA A 156 15.32 11.36 13.61
C ALA A 156 14.36 11.46 14.79
N MET A 157 13.09 11.12 14.59
CA MET A 157 12.10 11.07 15.66
C MET A 157 12.43 10.03 16.74
N LEU A 158 12.84 8.83 16.34
CA LEU A 158 13.28 7.78 17.27
C LEU A 158 14.47 8.25 18.13
N GLN A 159 15.43 8.93 17.50
CA GLN A 159 16.57 9.51 18.22
C GLN A 159 16.11 10.59 19.20
N TYR A 160 15.28 11.53 18.74
CA TYR A 160 14.75 12.61 19.58
C TYR A 160 14.01 12.07 20.80
N VAL A 161 13.09 11.12 20.60
CA VAL A 161 12.31 10.50 21.68
C VAL A 161 13.23 9.74 22.65
N GLY A 162 14.27 9.06 22.13
CA GLY A 162 15.26 8.38 22.95
C GLY A 162 16.09 9.33 23.84
N GLU A 163 16.53 10.45 23.28
CA GLU A 163 17.31 11.48 24.00
C GLU A 163 16.47 12.22 25.05
N HIS A 164 15.18 12.44 24.78
CA HIS A 164 14.25 13.18 25.64
C HIS A 164 13.30 12.26 26.43
N ALA A 165 13.62 10.97 26.55
CA ALA A 165 12.73 9.97 27.15
C ALA A 165 12.26 10.34 28.56
N LYS A 166 13.14 10.96 29.37
CA LYS A 166 12.80 11.40 30.74
C LYS A 166 11.70 12.46 30.76
N ASP A 167 11.76 13.40 29.83
CA ASP A 167 10.82 14.52 29.74
C ASP A 167 9.47 14.04 29.19
N LEU A 168 9.49 13.06 28.27
CA LEU A 168 8.30 12.49 27.64
C LEU A 168 7.59 11.44 28.50
N THR A 169 8.28 10.83 29.47
CA THR A 169 7.75 9.68 30.24
C THR A 169 6.46 9.99 30.97
N THR A 170 6.32 11.19 31.54
CA THR A 170 5.14 11.58 32.33
C THR A 170 3.88 11.70 31.48
N GLU A 171 4.02 12.19 30.24
CA GLU A 171 2.90 12.48 29.37
C GLU A 171 2.54 11.29 28.47
N TYR A 172 3.56 10.61 27.93
CA TYR A 172 3.38 9.60 26.89
C TYR A 172 3.63 8.17 27.37
N GLY A 173 4.29 8.00 28.52
CA GLY A 173 4.71 6.71 29.05
C GLY A 173 6.18 6.39 28.78
N ASN A 174 6.64 5.28 29.35
CA ASN A 174 8.06 4.94 29.37
C ASN A 174 8.58 4.51 28.00
N VAL A 175 9.71 5.08 27.58
CA VAL A 175 10.44 4.69 26.36
C VAL A 175 11.76 4.05 26.75
N SER A 176 11.94 2.76 26.41
CA SER A 176 13.21 2.07 26.64
C SER A 176 14.18 2.31 25.48
N SER A 177 15.44 2.60 25.80
CA SER A 177 16.52 2.73 24.79
C SER A 177 16.73 1.44 23.99
N ALA A 178 16.48 0.29 24.61
CA ALA A 178 16.53 -1.02 23.94
C ALA A 178 15.48 -1.14 22.83
N SER A 179 14.24 -0.68 23.07
CA SER A 179 13.18 -0.66 22.06
C SER A 179 13.52 0.29 20.92
N VAL A 180 13.97 1.50 21.23
CA VAL A 180 14.39 2.48 20.21
C VAL A 180 15.50 1.89 19.31
N GLY A 181 16.54 1.31 19.92
CA GLY A 181 17.63 0.69 19.17
C GLY A 181 17.20 -0.53 18.34
N ALA A 182 16.19 -1.29 18.79
CA ALA A 182 15.63 -2.39 18.01
C ALA A 182 14.87 -1.89 16.77
N ILE A 183 14.04 -0.86 16.92
CA ILE A 183 13.31 -0.25 15.81
C ILE A 183 14.30 0.36 14.80
N GLN A 184 15.33 1.07 15.26
CA GLN A 184 16.37 1.64 14.40
C GLN A 184 17.11 0.57 13.57
N ARG A 185 17.42 -0.60 14.15
CA ARG A 185 18.01 -1.71 13.39
C ARG A 185 17.05 -2.28 12.34
N GLY A 186 15.76 -2.35 12.66
CA GLY A 186 14.73 -2.71 11.69
C GLY A 186 14.69 -1.74 10.51
N LEU A 187 14.76 -0.42 10.77
CA LEU A 187 14.81 0.59 9.72
C LEU A 187 16.05 0.45 8.84
N LEU A 188 17.23 0.20 9.42
CA LEU A 188 18.46 -0.05 8.65
C LEU A 188 18.34 -1.28 7.73
N ALA A 189 17.70 -2.35 8.22
CA ALA A 189 17.43 -3.54 7.40
C ALA A 189 16.48 -3.20 6.24
N LEU A 190 15.45 -2.40 6.49
CA LEU A 190 14.52 -1.93 5.47
C LEU A 190 15.20 -1.03 4.43
N GLU A 191 16.07 -0.13 4.84
CA GLU A 191 16.89 0.71 3.95
C GLU A 191 17.75 -0.18 3.02
N SER A 192 18.41 -1.21 3.57
CA SER A 192 19.22 -2.16 2.78
C SER A 192 18.41 -2.95 1.75
N GLN A 193 17.09 -3.06 1.94
CA GLN A 193 16.17 -3.73 1.02
C GLN A 193 15.53 -2.75 0.02
N GLY A 194 15.97 -1.48 0.01
CA GLY A 194 15.47 -0.45 -0.90
C GLY A 194 14.25 0.31 -0.39
N GLY A 195 13.94 0.24 0.91
CA GLY A 195 12.79 0.93 1.51
C GLY A 195 12.80 2.45 1.29
N GLU A 196 13.98 3.07 1.13
CA GLU A 196 14.11 4.50 0.81
C GLU A 196 13.39 4.91 -0.49
N LYS A 197 13.22 3.98 -1.43
CA LYS A 197 12.50 4.26 -2.68
C LYS A 197 10.98 4.27 -2.51
N ILE A 198 10.48 3.58 -1.48
CA ILE A 198 9.06 3.38 -1.20
C ILE A 198 8.52 4.48 -0.29
N PHE A 199 9.34 4.99 0.64
CA PHE A 199 8.90 6.03 1.56
C PHE A 199 9.29 7.42 1.06
N GLY A 200 8.30 8.27 0.77
CA GLY A 200 8.51 9.65 0.36
C GLY A 200 7.41 10.21 -0.53
N GLU A 201 7.67 11.36 -1.16
CA GLU A 201 6.73 12.07 -2.02
C GLU A 201 7.19 12.11 -3.50
N PRO A 202 6.26 12.18 -4.47
CA PRO A 202 4.80 12.16 -4.30
C PRO A 202 4.30 10.77 -3.90
N MET A 203 3.43 10.77 -2.89
CA MET A 203 2.67 9.59 -2.50
C MET A 203 1.69 9.21 -3.61
N LEU A 204 1.43 7.91 -3.77
CA LEU A 204 0.44 7.42 -4.74
C LEU A 204 -0.92 8.08 -4.48
N ASN A 205 -1.45 8.76 -5.50
CA ASN A 205 -2.82 9.22 -5.48
C ASN A 205 -3.74 8.07 -5.92
N ILE A 206 -4.57 7.56 -5.01
CA ILE A 206 -5.49 6.45 -5.31
C ILE A 206 -6.44 6.73 -6.48
N GLN A 207 -6.73 8.00 -6.80
CA GLN A 207 -7.57 8.37 -7.94
C GLN A 207 -6.92 8.03 -9.28
N ASP A 208 -5.59 7.96 -9.33
CA ASP A 208 -4.87 7.56 -10.54
C ASP A 208 -5.06 6.06 -10.85
N LEU A 209 -5.39 5.24 -9.85
CA LEU A 209 -5.76 3.85 -10.07
C LEU A 209 -7.19 3.69 -10.62
N MET A 210 -8.01 4.74 -10.57
CA MET A 210 -9.42 4.72 -10.96
C MET A 210 -9.68 5.31 -12.36
N GLN A 211 -8.63 5.52 -13.14
CA GLN A 211 -8.69 6.12 -14.47
C GLN A 211 -9.35 5.18 -15.50
N SER A 212 -9.92 5.77 -16.55
CA SER A 212 -10.45 5.06 -17.71
C SER A 212 -9.97 5.75 -18.99
N GLU A 213 -9.66 4.98 -20.03
CA GLU A 213 -9.27 5.46 -21.35
C GLU A 213 -10.24 4.89 -22.40
N ARG A 214 -10.80 5.75 -23.27
CA ARG A 214 -11.72 5.35 -24.37
C ARG A 214 -12.90 4.49 -23.91
N GLY A 215 -13.41 4.76 -22.70
CA GLY A 215 -14.51 4.00 -22.09
C GLY A 215 -14.09 2.67 -21.46
N GLN A 216 -12.82 2.26 -21.59
CA GLN A 216 -12.25 1.10 -20.92
C GLN A 216 -11.57 1.51 -19.61
N GLY A 217 -11.73 0.71 -18.56
CA GLY A 217 -11.03 0.93 -17.28
C GLY A 217 -9.55 0.62 -17.41
N VAL A 218 -8.68 1.46 -16.86
CA VAL A 218 -7.23 1.24 -16.89
C VAL A 218 -6.87 0.03 -16.02
N ILE A 219 -6.03 -0.85 -16.54
CA ILE A 219 -5.50 -2.01 -15.83
C ILE A 219 -4.14 -1.63 -15.25
N ASN A 220 -4.10 -1.47 -13.93
CA ASN A 220 -2.91 -1.12 -13.17
C ASN A 220 -2.17 -2.39 -12.76
N ILE A 221 -0.93 -2.55 -13.25
CA ILE A 221 -0.11 -3.73 -12.97
C ILE A 221 1.07 -3.31 -12.10
N LEU A 222 1.09 -3.75 -10.84
CA LEU A 222 2.21 -3.59 -9.94
C LEU A 222 3.21 -4.72 -10.16
N SER A 223 4.39 -4.40 -10.68
CA SER A 223 5.50 -5.34 -10.79
C SER A 223 6.02 -5.64 -9.38
N ALA A 224 5.85 -6.90 -8.96
CA ALA A 224 6.13 -7.35 -7.59
C ALA A 224 7.17 -8.49 -7.54
N ASP A 225 7.81 -8.80 -8.66
CA ASP A 225 8.86 -9.82 -8.80
C ASP A 225 10.00 -9.62 -7.79
N LYS A 226 10.49 -8.38 -7.64
CA LYS A 226 11.51 -8.05 -6.62
C LYS A 226 10.96 -8.01 -5.20
N LEU A 227 9.71 -7.56 -5.05
CA LEU A 227 9.05 -7.50 -3.73
C LEU A 227 8.86 -8.88 -3.11
N MET A 228 8.83 -9.95 -3.92
CA MET A 228 8.81 -11.33 -3.40
C MET A 228 10.02 -11.65 -2.53
N LEU A 229 11.16 -11.01 -2.75
CA LEU A 229 12.35 -11.19 -1.92
C LEU A 229 12.17 -10.55 -0.54
N ALA A 230 11.18 -9.68 -0.38
CA ALA A 230 10.77 -9.04 0.88
C ALA A 230 9.25 -9.20 1.13
N PRO A 231 8.75 -10.43 1.43
CA PRO A 231 7.30 -10.72 1.52
C PRO A 231 6.53 -9.82 2.49
N LYS A 232 7.18 -9.39 3.58
CA LYS A 232 6.58 -8.48 4.56
C LYS A 232 6.33 -7.10 3.97
N MET A 233 7.27 -6.59 3.18
CA MET A 233 7.16 -5.30 2.51
C MET A 233 6.04 -5.33 1.47
N TYR A 234 5.98 -6.41 0.68
CA TYR A 234 4.88 -6.68 -0.25
C TYR A 234 3.51 -6.66 0.45
N ALA A 235 3.34 -7.47 1.50
CA ALA A 235 2.08 -7.56 2.21
C ALA A 235 1.67 -6.24 2.88
N THR A 236 2.64 -5.50 3.40
CA THR A 236 2.43 -4.20 4.03
C THR A 236 1.97 -3.17 2.99
N LEU A 237 2.63 -3.10 1.83
CA LEU A 237 2.28 -2.18 0.74
C LEU A 237 0.86 -2.44 0.21
N LEU A 238 0.51 -3.70 -0.02
CA LEU A 238 -0.83 -4.05 -0.54
C LEU A 238 -1.94 -3.77 0.48
N LEU A 239 -1.67 -4.03 1.76
CA LEU A 239 -2.63 -3.73 2.83
C LEU A 239 -2.78 -2.23 3.06
N TRP A 240 -1.67 -1.49 2.97
CA TRP A 240 -1.69 -0.03 2.96
C TRP A 240 -2.59 0.49 1.85
N LEU A 241 -2.39 0.02 0.62
CA LEU A 241 -3.20 0.45 -0.52
C LEU A 241 -4.71 0.18 -0.35
N LEU A 242 -5.07 -0.97 0.21
CA LEU A 242 -6.48 -1.26 0.54
C LEU A 242 -7.03 -0.35 1.64
N SER A 243 -6.20 -0.04 2.65
CA SER A 243 -6.59 0.84 3.75
C SER A 243 -6.81 2.26 3.24
N GLU A 244 -5.91 2.77 2.41
CA GLU A 244 -6.02 4.08 1.76
C GLU A 244 -7.32 4.21 0.94
N LEU A 245 -7.67 3.17 0.18
CA LEU A 245 -8.93 3.17 -0.55
C LEU A 245 -10.15 3.17 0.38
N PHE A 246 -10.10 2.41 1.47
CA PHE A 246 -11.20 2.37 2.42
C PHE A 246 -11.46 3.72 3.08
N GLU A 247 -10.39 4.45 3.38
CA GLU A 247 -10.46 5.71 4.10
C GLU A 247 -10.84 6.88 3.20
N ASN A 248 -10.30 6.91 1.97
CA ASN A 248 -10.50 8.04 1.06
C ASN A 248 -11.72 7.90 0.14
N LEU A 249 -12.24 6.68 -0.09
CA LEU A 249 -13.42 6.52 -0.93
C LEU A 249 -14.72 6.82 -0.17
N PRO A 250 -15.71 7.50 -0.80
CA PRO A 250 -17.03 7.65 -0.22
C PRO A 250 -17.81 6.34 -0.28
N GLU A 251 -18.75 6.17 0.64
CA GLU A 251 -19.73 5.09 0.55
C GLU A 251 -20.55 5.24 -0.73
N ALA A 252 -20.80 4.12 -1.41
CA ALA A 252 -21.39 4.10 -2.75
C ALA A 252 -22.70 3.30 -2.83
N GLY A 253 -23.06 2.55 -1.78
CA GLY A 253 -24.24 1.70 -1.78
C GLY A 253 -24.16 0.57 -2.83
N ASP A 254 -25.31 0.20 -3.39
CA ASP A 254 -25.41 -0.82 -4.43
C ASP A 254 -25.23 -0.18 -5.82
N LEU A 255 -24.12 -0.51 -6.49
CA LEU A 255 -23.76 0.01 -7.81
C LEU A 255 -24.04 -1.03 -8.91
N ASP A 256 -24.36 -0.55 -10.12
CA ASP A 256 -24.51 -1.37 -11.33
C ASP A 256 -23.22 -2.12 -11.74
N LYS A 257 -22.06 -1.63 -11.28
CA LYS A 257 -20.71 -2.21 -11.44
C LYS A 257 -19.78 -1.62 -10.37
N PRO A 258 -18.69 -2.31 -9.98
CA PRO A 258 -17.72 -1.77 -9.04
C PRO A 258 -17.01 -0.52 -9.59
N LYS A 259 -16.44 0.29 -8.71
CA LYS A 259 -15.59 1.43 -9.07
C LYS A 259 -14.15 1.01 -9.38
N LEU A 260 -13.69 -0.10 -8.80
CA LEU A 260 -12.33 -0.62 -8.91
C LEU A 260 -12.33 -2.09 -8.48
N VAL A 261 -11.48 -2.92 -9.08
CA VAL A 261 -11.29 -4.32 -8.69
C VAL A 261 -9.82 -4.63 -8.43
N PHE A 262 -9.52 -5.19 -7.27
CA PHE A 262 -8.19 -5.68 -6.89
C PHE A 262 -8.05 -7.17 -7.17
N PHE A 263 -6.93 -7.55 -7.75
CA PHE A 263 -6.47 -8.93 -7.81
C PHE A 263 -5.14 -9.05 -7.07
N PHE A 264 -5.12 -9.88 -6.04
CA PHE A 264 -3.90 -10.24 -5.33
C PHE A 264 -3.41 -11.58 -5.84
N ASP A 265 -2.44 -11.56 -6.76
CA ASP A 265 -1.73 -12.79 -7.12
C ASP A 265 -0.84 -13.22 -5.97
N GLU A 266 -0.74 -14.54 -5.79
CA GLU A 266 -0.07 -15.19 -4.67
C GLU A 266 -0.54 -14.63 -3.31
N ALA A 267 -1.86 -14.59 -3.12
CA ALA A 267 -2.51 -14.05 -1.91
C ALA A 267 -2.00 -14.65 -0.59
N HIS A 268 -1.43 -15.87 -0.61
CA HIS A 268 -0.79 -16.49 0.54
C HIS A 268 0.29 -15.61 1.18
N LEU A 269 0.97 -14.76 0.40
CA LEU A 269 1.98 -13.82 0.90
C LEU A 269 1.41 -12.76 1.85
N LEU A 270 0.11 -12.44 1.76
CA LEU A 270 -0.55 -11.49 2.65
C LEU A 270 -0.76 -12.08 4.06
N PHE A 271 -0.95 -13.40 4.14
CA PHE A 271 -1.42 -14.09 5.33
C PHE A 271 -0.35 -14.91 6.04
N ASN A 272 0.68 -15.37 5.32
CA ASN A 272 1.79 -16.11 5.92
C ASN A 272 2.45 -15.30 7.04
N ASP A 273 2.54 -15.91 8.22
CA ASP A 273 3.08 -15.33 9.45
C ASP A 273 2.45 -13.97 9.84
N ALA A 274 1.23 -13.69 9.38
CA ALA A 274 0.51 -12.48 9.75
C ALA A 274 0.01 -12.57 11.21
N PRO A 275 0.32 -11.58 12.08
CA PRO A 275 -0.22 -11.55 13.43
C PRO A 275 -1.76 -11.50 13.42
N PRO A 276 -2.44 -12.07 14.43
CA PRO A 276 -3.91 -12.11 14.48
C PRO A 276 -4.56 -10.74 14.31
N ALA A 277 -4.02 -9.70 14.97
CA ALA A 277 -4.53 -8.32 14.88
C ALA A 277 -4.57 -7.79 13.44
N LEU A 278 -3.63 -8.24 12.60
CA LEU A 278 -3.58 -7.81 11.23
C LEU A 278 -4.49 -8.62 10.32
N VAL A 279 -4.64 -9.92 10.57
CA VAL A 279 -5.66 -10.73 9.89
C VAL A 279 -7.05 -10.14 10.15
N ASP A 280 -7.33 -9.72 11.38
CA ASP A 280 -8.58 -9.06 11.75
C ASP A 280 -8.76 -7.71 11.01
N LYS A 281 -7.67 -6.93 10.86
CA LYS A 281 -7.70 -5.69 10.06
C LYS A 281 -7.96 -5.98 8.58
N ILE A 282 -7.33 -6.99 8.00
CA ILE A 282 -7.57 -7.39 6.60
C ILE A 282 -9.03 -7.83 6.42
N GLU A 283 -9.55 -8.68 7.30
CA GLU A 283 -10.95 -9.09 7.29
C GLU A 283 -11.88 -7.87 7.34
N GLN A 284 -11.61 -6.93 8.25
CA GLN A 284 -12.39 -5.70 8.39
C GLN A 284 -12.34 -4.86 7.11
N VAL A 285 -11.16 -4.65 6.52
CA VAL A 285 -11.00 -3.85 5.30
C VAL A 285 -11.71 -4.52 4.13
N VAL A 286 -11.53 -5.83 3.93
CA VAL A 286 -12.25 -6.59 2.89
C VAL A 286 -13.76 -6.46 3.07
N ARG A 287 -14.27 -6.67 4.29
CA ARG A 287 -15.70 -6.55 4.58
C ARG A 287 -16.26 -5.16 4.29
N LEU A 288 -15.52 -4.10 4.65
CA LEU A 288 -16.00 -2.73 4.57
C LEU A 288 -15.77 -2.09 3.19
N ILE A 289 -14.71 -2.45 2.46
CA ILE A 289 -14.42 -1.85 1.14
C ILE A 289 -15.51 -2.15 0.11
N ARG A 290 -16.28 -3.23 0.33
CA ARG A 290 -17.47 -3.54 -0.46
C ARG A 290 -18.45 -2.36 -0.56
N SER A 291 -18.74 -1.68 0.56
CA SER A 291 -19.69 -0.55 0.58
C SER A 291 -19.15 0.69 -0.14
N LYS A 292 -17.84 0.75 -0.37
CA LYS A 292 -17.16 1.77 -1.20
C LYS A 292 -17.22 1.44 -2.70
N GLY A 293 -17.72 0.26 -3.05
CA GLY A 293 -17.83 -0.21 -4.44
C GLY A 293 -16.56 -0.87 -4.98
N VAL A 294 -15.68 -1.39 -4.12
CA VAL A 294 -14.43 -2.05 -4.56
C VAL A 294 -14.57 -3.57 -4.46
N GLY A 295 -14.18 -4.27 -5.52
CA GLY A 295 -14.04 -5.73 -5.53
C GLY A 295 -12.62 -6.15 -5.14
N VAL A 296 -12.49 -7.29 -4.45
CA VAL A 296 -11.20 -7.86 -4.05
C VAL A 296 -11.20 -9.34 -4.40
N TYR A 297 -10.23 -9.77 -5.18
CA TYR A 297 -10.09 -11.14 -5.66
C TYR A 297 -8.74 -11.68 -5.21
N PHE A 298 -8.76 -12.70 -4.36
CA PHE A 298 -7.56 -13.39 -3.95
C PHE A 298 -7.26 -14.51 -4.94
N VAL A 299 -6.03 -14.55 -5.45
CA VAL A 299 -5.55 -15.60 -6.35
C VAL A 299 -4.45 -16.34 -5.63
N THR A 300 -4.67 -17.62 -5.35
CA THR A 300 -3.72 -18.44 -4.58
C THR A 300 -3.73 -19.88 -5.06
N GLN A 301 -2.80 -20.69 -4.56
CA GLN A 301 -2.74 -22.09 -4.96
C GLN A 301 -3.79 -22.93 -4.25
N ASN A 302 -4.00 -22.70 -2.95
CA ASN A 302 -4.90 -23.46 -2.10
C ASN A 302 -5.85 -22.53 -1.33
N PRO A 303 -7.17 -22.81 -1.27
CA PRO A 303 -8.08 -22.03 -0.43
C PRO A 303 -7.62 -21.89 1.03
N ALA A 304 -6.96 -22.90 1.59
CA ALA A 304 -6.44 -22.89 2.96
C ALA A 304 -5.31 -21.88 3.20
N ASP A 305 -4.76 -21.27 2.15
CA ASP A 305 -3.77 -20.18 2.29
C ASP A 305 -4.43 -18.85 2.71
N VAL A 306 -5.76 -18.78 2.65
CA VAL A 306 -6.55 -17.62 3.09
C VAL A 306 -7.23 -17.96 4.41
N PRO A 307 -7.20 -17.10 5.45
CA PRO A 307 -7.88 -17.37 6.71
C PRO A 307 -9.41 -17.47 6.57
N ASP A 308 -10.05 -18.36 7.33
CA ASP A 308 -11.51 -18.61 7.29
C ASP A 308 -12.36 -17.34 7.43
N LYS A 309 -11.93 -16.43 8.30
CA LYS A 309 -12.57 -15.12 8.50
C LYS A 309 -12.64 -14.31 7.20
N VAL A 310 -11.55 -14.30 6.42
CA VAL A 310 -11.48 -13.61 5.13
C VAL A 310 -12.18 -14.41 4.05
N LEU A 311 -11.99 -15.73 4.00
CA LEU A 311 -12.67 -16.66 3.08
C LEU A 311 -14.19 -16.49 3.13
N SER A 312 -14.77 -16.29 4.33
CA SER A 312 -16.21 -16.08 4.50
C SER A 312 -16.76 -14.83 3.82
N GLN A 313 -15.88 -13.86 3.49
CA GLN A 313 -16.25 -12.64 2.77
C GLN A 313 -16.20 -12.80 1.25
N LEU A 314 -15.66 -13.92 0.73
CA LEU A 314 -15.43 -14.13 -0.70
C LEU A 314 -16.63 -14.86 -1.33
N GLY A 315 -17.50 -14.12 -2.01
CA GLY A 315 -18.73 -14.66 -2.57
C GLY A 315 -18.57 -15.38 -3.91
N ASN A 316 -17.66 -14.92 -4.77
CA ASN A 316 -17.44 -15.49 -6.10
C ASN A 316 -16.31 -16.53 -6.08
N ARG A 317 -16.51 -17.72 -6.68
CA ARG A 317 -15.53 -18.82 -6.64
C ARG A 317 -15.17 -19.34 -8.03
N VAL A 318 -13.86 -19.49 -8.26
CA VAL A 318 -13.29 -20.22 -9.41
C VAL A 318 -12.19 -21.14 -8.90
N GLN A 319 -12.42 -22.44 -8.95
CA GLN A 319 -11.49 -23.47 -8.51
C GLN A 319 -10.95 -24.24 -9.73
N HIS A 320 -9.69 -24.02 -10.07
CA HIS A 320 -8.95 -24.82 -11.05
C HIS A 320 -8.43 -26.12 -10.42
N ALA A 321 -7.81 -26.97 -11.22
CA ALA A 321 -7.28 -28.25 -10.74
C ALA A 321 -6.35 -28.12 -9.52
N LEU A 322 -6.49 -29.03 -8.56
CA LEU A 322 -5.52 -29.23 -7.48
C LEU A 322 -4.87 -30.60 -7.63
N ARG A 323 -3.59 -30.70 -7.24
CA ARG A 323 -2.87 -31.97 -7.26
C ARG A 323 -2.95 -32.60 -5.87
N ALA A 324 -3.55 -33.78 -5.78
CA ALA A 324 -3.81 -34.47 -4.50
C ALA A 324 -2.85 -35.64 -4.23
N PHE A 325 -1.56 -35.36 -4.02
CA PHE A 325 -0.55 -36.43 -3.81
C PHE A 325 -0.33 -36.77 -2.33
N SER A 326 -0.55 -35.81 -1.43
CA SER A 326 -0.34 -35.97 0.01
C SER A 326 -1.65 -35.88 0.79
N PRO A 327 -1.68 -36.33 2.06
CA PRO A 327 -2.83 -36.12 2.95
C PRO A 327 -3.17 -34.63 3.15
N ARG A 328 -2.16 -33.74 3.08
CA ARG A 328 -2.38 -32.29 3.12
C ARG A 328 -3.16 -31.82 1.88
N ASP A 329 -2.79 -32.33 0.70
CA ASP A 329 -3.46 -31.96 -0.54
C ASP A 329 -4.90 -32.50 -0.61
N GLN A 330 -5.14 -33.70 -0.09
CA GLN A 330 -6.50 -34.25 0.01
C GLN A 330 -7.40 -33.38 0.90
N LYS A 331 -6.87 -32.87 2.02
CA LYS A 331 -7.58 -31.90 2.85
C LYS A 331 -7.84 -30.60 2.09
N ALA A 332 -6.89 -30.14 1.29
CA ALA A 332 -7.05 -28.95 0.45
C ALA A 332 -8.16 -29.11 -0.59
N VAL A 333 -8.22 -30.26 -1.28
CA VAL A 333 -9.29 -30.59 -2.22
C VAL A 333 -10.65 -30.60 -1.54
N LYS A 334 -10.74 -31.25 -0.37
CA LYS A 334 -11.98 -31.28 0.40
C LYS A 334 -12.44 -29.89 0.83
N ALA A 335 -11.52 -29.08 1.38
CA ALA A 335 -11.80 -27.71 1.77
C ALA A 335 -12.25 -26.86 0.57
N ALA A 336 -11.62 -27.03 -0.59
CA ALA A 336 -12.02 -26.36 -1.82
C ALA A 336 -13.46 -26.70 -2.23
N ALA A 337 -13.81 -27.98 -2.25
CA ALA A 337 -15.16 -28.45 -2.56
C ALA A 337 -16.22 -27.86 -1.60
N GLU A 338 -15.92 -27.84 -0.29
CA GLU A 338 -16.82 -27.33 0.76
C GLU A 338 -17.04 -25.80 0.70
N THR A 339 -16.20 -25.06 -0.03
CA THR A 339 -16.35 -23.59 -0.18
C THR A 339 -17.35 -23.15 -1.24
N MET A 340 -17.91 -24.10 -1.99
CA MET A 340 -18.84 -23.84 -3.10
C MET A 340 -20.23 -24.40 -2.79
N ARG A 341 -21.24 -23.92 -3.52
CA ARG A 341 -22.59 -24.48 -3.38
C ARG A 341 -22.69 -25.79 -4.14
N ASP A 342 -22.92 -26.86 -3.38
CA ASP A 342 -23.06 -28.26 -3.81
C ASP A 342 -23.94 -28.47 -5.06
N ASN A 343 -23.47 -29.35 -5.94
CA ASN A 343 -24.17 -29.84 -7.11
C ASN A 343 -24.36 -31.36 -7.01
N LYS A 344 -25.62 -31.78 -6.86
CA LYS A 344 -25.99 -33.20 -6.69
C LYS A 344 -25.56 -34.12 -7.83
N ASP A 345 -25.29 -33.56 -9.01
CA ASP A 345 -24.91 -34.30 -10.21
C ASP A 345 -23.37 -34.33 -10.44
N LEU A 346 -22.59 -33.76 -9.51
CA LEU A 346 -21.13 -33.63 -9.61
C LEU A 346 -20.46 -34.00 -8.28
N ASP A 347 -19.48 -34.90 -8.30
CA ASP A 347 -18.55 -35.06 -7.17
C ASP A 347 -17.47 -33.97 -7.27
N GLU A 348 -17.61 -32.88 -6.51
CA GLU A 348 -16.70 -31.74 -6.61
C GLU A 348 -15.27 -32.11 -6.20
N ALA A 349 -15.10 -32.95 -5.19
CA ALA A 349 -13.78 -33.34 -4.71
C ALA A 349 -13.05 -34.18 -5.76
N ALA A 350 -13.73 -35.14 -6.37
CA ALA A 350 -13.18 -35.90 -7.50
C ALA A 350 -12.92 -34.96 -8.69
N ALA A 351 -13.89 -34.12 -9.05
CA ALA A 351 -13.80 -33.22 -10.19
C ALA A 351 -12.58 -32.30 -10.08
N ILE A 352 -12.31 -31.70 -8.92
CA ILE A 352 -11.14 -30.85 -8.67
C ILE A 352 -9.82 -31.54 -9.03
N THR A 353 -9.70 -32.85 -8.82
CA THR A 353 -8.48 -33.60 -9.15
C THR A 353 -8.39 -34.00 -10.63
N GLU A 354 -9.53 -34.03 -11.33
CA GLU A 354 -9.67 -34.45 -12.73
C GLU A 354 -9.72 -33.28 -13.72
N LEU A 355 -9.82 -32.04 -13.22
CA LEU A 355 -9.86 -30.84 -14.05
C LEU A 355 -8.64 -30.76 -14.97
N GLY A 356 -8.91 -30.54 -16.26
CA GLY A 356 -7.88 -30.22 -17.24
C GLY A 356 -7.38 -28.78 -17.14
N VAL A 357 -6.33 -28.46 -17.90
CA VAL A 357 -5.82 -27.08 -17.98
C VAL A 357 -6.89 -26.16 -18.60
N GLY A 358 -7.20 -25.08 -17.88
CA GLY A 358 -8.26 -24.12 -18.24
C GLY A 358 -9.67 -24.65 -18.03
N GLU A 359 -9.86 -25.78 -17.36
CA GLU A 359 -11.14 -26.17 -16.75
C GLU A 359 -11.17 -25.68 -15.29
N ALA A 360 -12.36 -25.31 -14.83
CA ALA A 360 -12.59 -24.95 -13.45
C ALA A 360 -13.97 -25.39 -12.97
N LEU A 361 -14.10 -25.55 -11.66
CA LEU A 361 -15.38 -25.48 -10.95
C LEU A 361 -15.68 -24.01 -10.66
N VAL A 362 -16.86 -23.55 -11.03
CA VAL A 362 -17.24 -22.13 -10.93
C VAL A 362 -18.57 -22.00 -10.20
N SER A 363 -18.62 -21.08 -9.24
CA SER A 363 -19.83 -20.70 -8.49
C SER A 363 -19.83 -19.18 -8.28
N PHE A 364 -20.55 -18.47 -9.14
CA PHE A 364 -20.75 -17.02 -9.04
C PHE A 364 -22.09 -16.69 -8.37
N LEU A 365 -22.21 -15.48 -7.85
CA LEU A 365 -23.41 -15.03 -7.17
C LEU A 365 -24.56 -14.71 -8.12
N ASP A 366 -25.79 -15.05 -7.71
CA ASP A 366 -27.04 -14.64 -8.36
C ASP A 366 -27.38 -13.16 -8.05
N GLU A 367 -28.46 -12.64 -8.64
CA GLU A 367 -28.96 -11.27 -8.41
C GLU A 367 -29.33 -10.99 -6.95
N LYS A 368 -29.54 -12.03 -6.14
CA LYS A 368 -29.83 -11.93 -4.70
C LYS A 368 -28.57 -12.09 -3.85
N GLY A 369 -27.40 -12.20 -4.47
CA GLY A 369 -26.12 -12.37 -3.80
C GLY A 369 -25.90 -13.76 -3.21
N ARG A 370 -26.64 -14.78 -3.68
CA ARG A 370 -26.48 -16.18 -3.26
C ARG A 370 -25.60 -16.92 -4.29
N PRO A 371 -24.64 -17.75 -3.86
CA PRO A 371 -23.87 -18.57 -4.80
C PRO A 371 -24.78 -19.44 -5.66
N ASN A 372 -24.53 -19.49 -6.96
CA ASN A 372 -25.15 -20.46 -7.86
C ASN A 372 -24.58 -21.86 -7.59
N ILE A 373 -25.32 -22.89 -7.99
CA ILE A 373 -24.84 -24.27 -7.95
C ILE A 373 -23.53 -24.35 -8.74
N VAL A 374 -22.54 -25.04 -8.18
CA VAL A 374 -21.22 -25.17 -8.80
C VAL A 374 -21.31 -25.99 -10.08
N GLU A 375 -20.60 -25.53 -11.11
CA GLU A 375 -20.58 -26.18 -12.42
C GLU A 375 -19.14 -26.36 -12.91
N ARG A 376 -18.86 -27.48 -13.57
CA ARG A 376 -17.60 -27.74 -14.26
C ARG A 376 -17.66 -27.13 -15.65
N ALA A 377 -16.72 -26.26 -15.98
CA ALA A 377 -16.68 -25.58 -17.27
C ALA A 377 -15.26 -25.21 -17.71
N PHE A 378 -15.12 -24.85 -18.98
CA PHE A 378 -13.90 -24.28 -19.50
C PHE A 378 -13.92 -22.76 -19.38
N VAL A 379 -12.84 -22.19 -18.87
CA VAL A 379 -12.65 -20.74 -18.80
C VAL A 379 -12.52 -20.19 -20.23
N VAL A 380 -13.19 -19.06 -20.49
CA VAL A 380 -13.09 -18.31 -21.73
C VAL A 380 -11.68 -17.76 -21.86
N PRO A 381 -11.01 -17.96 -23.02
CA PRO A 381 -9.65 -17.48 -23.21
C PRO A 381 -9.62 -15.94 -23.28
N PRO A 382 -8.49 -15.31 -22.91
CA PRO A 382 -8.37 -13.86 -22.95
C PRO A 382 -8.27 -13.35 -24.39
N GLU A 383 -8.62 -12.09 -24.57
CA GLU A 383 -8.51 -11.32 -25.81
C GLU A 383 -7.09 -10.75 -25.98
N GLY A 384 -6.42 -10.44 -24.87
CA GLY A 384 -5.05 -9.93 -24.85
C GLY A 384 -3.98 -11.03 -24.97
N GLN A 385 -2.72 -10.61 -25.13
CA GLN A 385 -1.59 -11.54 -25.12
C GLN A 385 -1.43 -12.19 -23.74
N ILE A 386 -1.14 -13.49 -23.73
CA ILE A 386 -0.77 -14.22 -22.51
C ILE A 386 0.75 -14.16 -22.34
N GLY A 387 1.22 -13.77 -21.16
CA GLY A 387 2.64 -13.69 -20.82
C GLY A 387 3.21 -12.27 -20.90
N PRO A 388 4.52 -12.09 -20.70
CA PRO A 388 5.16 -10.78 -20.60
C PRO A 388 5.24 -10.03 -21.93
N ILE A 389 5.31 -8.70 -21.84
CA ILE A 389 5.77 -7.83 -22.95
C ILE A 389 7.29 -7.68 -22.96
N ASP A 390 7.84 -7.21 -24.08
CA ASP A 390 9.26 -6.84 -24.18
C ASP A 390 9.56 -5.46 -23.55
N ASP A 391 10.84 -5.20 -23.27
CA ASP A 391 11.29 -3.95 -22.63
C ASP A 391 11.04 -2.70 -23.49
N ALA A 392 10.99 -2.86 -24.81
CA ALA A 392 10.69 -1.77 -25.71
C ALA A 392 9.22 -1.34 -25.58
N THR A 393 8.29 -2.30 -25.51
CA THR A 393 6.87 -2.04 -25.28
C THR A 393 6.64 -1.50 -23.88
N ARG A 394 7.28 -2.08 -22.87
CA ARG A 394 7.21 -1.59 -21.49
C ARG A 394 7.55 -0.10 -21.38
N ARG A 395 8.69 0.33 -21.97
CA ARG A 395 9.09 1.74 -21.99
C ARG A 395 8.08 2.63 -22.68
N ARG A 396 7.48 2.19 -23.80
CA ARG A 396 6.43 2.94 -24.49
C ARG A 396 5.17 3.11 -23.63
N LEU A 397 4.76 2.05 -22.91
CA LEU A 397 3.60 2.13 -22.00
C LEU A 397 3.83 3.11 -20.86
N VAL A 398 4.99 3.04 -20.21
CA VAL A 398 5.36 3.97 -19.12
C VAL A 398 5.39 5.42 -19.61
N GLN A 399 5.99 5.68 -20.78
CA GLN A 399 6.08 7.02 -21.35
C GLN A 399 4.73 7.56 -21.84
N GLY A 400 3.83 6.69 -22.28
CA GLY A 400 2.52 7.06 -22.82
C GLY A 400 1.40 7.09 -21.77
N SER A 401 1.67 6.78 -20.50
CA SER A 401 0.66 6.74 -19.46
C SER A 401 0.18 8.14 -19.06
N LEU A 402 -1.02 8.23 -18.48
CA LEU A 402 -1.59 9.47 -17.99
C LEU A 402 -0.83 10.08 -16.80
N VAL A 403 0.01 9.29 -16.13
CA VAL A 403 0.75 9.69 -14.92
C VAL A 403 2.25 9.87 -15.18
N ALA A 404 2.68 9.77 -16.44
CA ALA A 404 4.08 9.89 -16.83
C ALA A 404 4.66 11.24 -16.39
N GLY A 405 5.78 11.20 -15.68
CA GLY A 405 6.49 12.38 -15.20
C GLY A 405 5.99 12.92 -13.86
N VAL A 406 4.93 12.35 -13.28
CA VAL A 406 4.44 12.72 -11.94
C VAL A 406 5.26 12.02 -10.88
N TYR A 407 5.23 10.68 -10.89
CA TYR A 407 5.82 9.87 -9.83
C TYR A 407 7.34 9.79 -9.93
N GLU A 408 7.94 10.02 -11.09
CA GLU A 408 9.39 10.05 -11.27
C GLU A 408 10.06 11.23 -10.55
N GLN A 409 9.31 12.30 -10.25
CA GLN A 409 9.84 13.50 -9.59
C GLN A 409 9.75 13.38 -8.07
N THR A 410 10.88 13.10 -7.41
CA THR A 410 10.92 13.10 -5.94
C THR A 410 10.74 14.50 -5.37
N VAL A 411 9.89 14.63 -4.35
CA VAL A 411 9.67 15.89 -3.62
C VAL A 411 10.20 15.74 -2.20
N ASP A 412 11.11 16.64 -1.80
CA ASP A 412 11.65 16.72 -0.44
C ASP A 412 11.15 18.00 0.22
N ARG A 413 10.18 17.87 1.14
CA ARG A 413 9.63 18.98 1.92
C ARG A 413 10.33 19.06 3.27
N GLU A 414 10.20 20.20 3.95
CA GLU A 414 10.64 20.31 5.34
C GLU A 414 9.83 19.33 6.23
N SER A 415 10.50 18.35 6.82
CA SER A 415 9.90 17.30 7.64
C SER A 415 10.59 17.20 9.01
N ALA A 416 10.28 16.15 9.78
CA ALA A 416 10.79 15.98 11.14
C ALA A 416 12.32 16.03 11.19
N TYR A 417 13.00 15.44 10.20
CA TYR A 417 14.45 15.47 10.12
C TYR A 417 15.01 16.89 10.08
N GLU A 418 14.54 17.73 9.15
CA GLU A 418 15.04 19.10 8.95
C GLU A 418 14.78 19.95 10.19
N VAL A 419 13.56 19.85 10.75
CA VAL A 419 13.16 20.63 11.94
C VAL A 419 13.97 20.23 13.17
N LEU A 420 14.13 18.93 13.43
CA LEU A 420 14.88 18.44 14.60
C LEU A 420 16.36 18.75 14.48
N LYS A 421 16.94 18.61 13.28
CA LYS A 421 18.33 18.97 13.01
C LYS A 421 18.57 20.46 13.27
N ALA A 422 17.70 21.33 12.75
CA ALA A 422 17.79 22.76 12.99
C ALA A 422 17.68 23.11 14.49
N ARG A 423 16.79 22.45 15.24
CA ARG A 423 16.68 22.61 16.70
C ARG A 423 17.97 22.21 17.43
N ALA A 424 18.57 21.08 17.06
CA ALA A 424 19.81 20.58 17.67
C ALA A 424 21.01 21.51 17.39
N GLU A 425 21.13 22.02 16.16
CA GLU A 425 22.14 23.00 15.78
C GLU A 425 21.98 24.31 16.56
N GLN A 426 20.75 24.80 16.71
CA GLN A 426 20.45 25.99 17.52
C GLN A 426 20.77 25.80 19.01
N ALA A 427 20.44 24.64 19.57
CA ALA A 427 20.75 24.31 20.97
C ALA A 427 22.27 24.26 21.21
N THR A 428 23.02 23.67 20.27
CA THR A 428 24.48 23.57 20.32
C THR A 428 25.11 24.96 20.22
N ALA A 429 24.65 25.80 19.27
CA ALA A 429 25.14 27.18 19.13
C ALA A 429 24.86 28.01 20.39
N ARG A 430 23.69 27.84 21.02
CA ARG A 430 23.34 28.53 22.27
C ARG A 430 24.22 28.06 23.43
N ALA A 431 24.47 26.77 23.57
CA ALA A 431 25.36 26.24 24.61
C ALA A 431 26.81 26.73 24.43
N GLN A 432 27.29 26.82 23.18
CA GLN A 432 28.59 27.39 22.86
C GLN A 432 28.66 28.90 23.18
N ALA A 433 27.61 29.67 22.88
CA ALA A 433 27.54 31.07 23.24
C ALA A 433 27.49 31.29 24.76
N GLU A 434 26.72 30.47 25.49
CA GLU A 434 26.61 30.54 26.95
C GLU A 434 27.92 30.12 27.65
N SER A 435 28.65 29.15 27.10
CA SER A 435 29.97 28.75 27.62
C SER A 435 31.06 29.78 27.30
N GLN A 436 31.06 30.38 26.11
CA GLN A 436 31.95 31.50 25.78
C GLN A 436 31.68 32.72 26.65
N ALA A 437 30.41 33.09 26.87
CA ALA A 437 30.04 34.18 27.77
C ALA A 437 30.46 33.92 29.23
N LYS A 438 30.37 32.67 29.70
CA LYS A 438 30.88 32.26 31.02
C LYS A 438 32.42 32.29 31.10
N ALA A 439 33.12 31.93 30.02
CA ALA A 439 34.58 32.00 29.95
C ALA A 439 35.10 33.45 29.90
N GLU A 440 34.41 34.34 29.19
CA GLU A 440 34.72 35.78 29.18
C GLU A 440 34.41 36.44 30.54
N ALA A 441 33.34 36.01 31.23
CA ALA A 441 33.01 36.49 32.58
C ALA A 441 33.92 35.94 33.69
N GLN A 442 34.65 34.85 33.45
CA GLN A 442 35.59 34.23 34.40
C GLN A 442 37.06 34.55 34.11
N SER A 443 37.36 35.40 33.12
CA SER A 443 38.71 35.94 32.94
C SER A 443 39.06 36.86 34.12
N PRO A 444 40.04 36.52 34.98
CA PRO A 444 40.41 37.37 36.09
C PRO A 444 41.05 38.63 35.55
N MET A 445 40.46 39.78 35.87
CA MET A 445 41.12 41.07 35.81
C MET A 445 42.24 41.07 36.85
N ALA A 446 43.39 40.48 36.51
CA ALA A 446 44.59 40.44 37.33
C ALA A 446 45.73 41.11 36.56
N GLY A 447 45.90 42.41 36.82
CA GLY A 447 46.99 43.22 36.30
C GLY A 447 46.70 44.71 36.49
N GLY A 448 46.76 45.20 37.73
CA GLY A 448 46.66 46.63 38.02
C GLY A 448 47.86 47.41 37.50
N GLY A 449 47.61 48.66 37.10
CA GLY A 449 48.63 49.71 36.98
C GLY A 449 48.65 50.44 35.64
N ILE A 450 48.33 51.74 35.69
CA ILE A 450 48.63 52.79 34.69
C ILE A 450 47.68 52.86 33.49
N LEU A 451 46.45 53.36 33.71
CA LEU A 451 45.78 54.31 32.79
C LEU A 451 44.52 54.98 33.39
N GLY A 452 44.48 55.09 34.73
CA GLY A 452 43.40 55.76 35.45
C GLY A 452 43.51 57.29 35.51
N ASP A 453 44.47 57.90 34.81
CA ASP A 453 44.80 59.33 34.99
C ASP A 453 44.96 60.11 33.67
N LEU A 454 44.37 59.65 32.56
CA LEU A 454 44.48 60.38 31.28
C LEU A 454 43.24 60.39 30.38
N LEU A 455 42.00 60.32 30.90
CA LEU A 455 40.85 60.74 30.08
C LEU A 455 39.59 61.12 30.87
N GLY A 456 39.78 61.68 32.06
CA GLY A 456 38.75 62.48 32.72
C GLY A 456 38.82 63.93 32.23
N GLY A 457 37.94 64.30 31.29
CA GLY A 457 37.52 65.69 31.09
C GLY A 457 37.49 66.19 29.65
N ALA A 458 36.29 66.28 29.07
CA ALA A 458 35.64 67.55 28.69
C ALA A 458 34.55 67.35 27.60
N ALA A 459 33.32 67.71 27.99
CA ALA A 459 32.25 68.35 27.19
C ALA A 459 31.85 67.78 25.81
N GLY A 460 30.61 67.27 25.73
CA GLY A 460 29.90 67.10 24.46
C GLY A 460 28.50 66.51 24.63
N ALA A 461 27.49 67.37 24.66
CA ALA A 461 26.07 67.00 24.68
C ALA A 461 25.64 66.24 23.42
N GLY A 462 24.78 65.23 23.56
CA GLY A 462 24.11 64.58 22.44
C GLY A 462 23.67 63.14 22.74
N GLY A 463 22.47 62.97 23.30
CA GLY A 463 21.88 61.64 23.47
C GLY A 463 21.40 61.06 22.13
N ARG A 464 21.52 59.73 21.94
CA ARG A 464 20.43 58.75 22.15
C ARG A 464 20.78 57.36 21.56
N ARG A 465 20.93 56.40 22.48
CA ARG A 465 20.70 54.93 22.43
C ARG A 465 21.33 54.10 21.31
N ARG A 466 22.44 53.43 21.64
CA ARG A 466 22.75 52.09 21.10
C ARG A 466 21.72 51.09 21.64
N GLU A 467 21.07 50.37 20.73
CA GLU A 467 20.15 49.26 21.03
C GLU A 467 20.89 48.20 21.87
N GLY A 468 20.24 47.76 22.95
CA GLY A 468 20.74 46.65 23.75
C GLY A 468 20.51 45.33 23.02
N VAL A 469 21.49 44.42 23.09
CA VAL A 469 21.42 43.05 22.56
C VAL A 469 20.15 42.31 23.00
N VAL A 470 19.61 42.66 24.16
CA VAL A 470 18.35 42.13 24.71
C VAL A 470 17.11 42.55 23.91
N GLU A 471 17.08 43.78 23.39
CA GLU A 471 15.97 44.31 22.59
C GLU A 471 15.98 43.73 21.17
N ALA A 472 17.17 43.47 20.61
CA ALA A 472 17.33 42.78 19.34
C ALA A 472 16.89 41.31 19.40
N LEU A 473 17.14 40.62 20.53
CA LEU A 473 16.68 39.24 20.78
C LEU A 473 15.17 39.16 20.99
N ALA A 474 14.56 40.11 21.69
CA ALA A 474 13.11 40.16 21.86
C ALA A 474 12.38 40.38 20.52
N LYS A 475 12.96 41.18 19.61
CA LYS A 475 12.40 41.47 18.28
C LYS A 475 12.57 40.34 17.27
N SER A 476 13.49 39.39 17.49
CA SER A 476 13.62 38.18 16.65
C SER A 476 12.64 37.10 17.09
N ALA A 477 12.43 36.92 18.40
CA ALA A 477 11.42 36.02 18.94
C ALA A 477 9.99 36.41 18.56
N ALA A 478 9.68 37.72 18.52
CA ALA A 478 8.36 38.20 18.09
C ALA A 478 8.10 37.99 16.58
N ARG A 479 9.16 37.91 15.75
CA ARG A 479 9.03 37.70 14.30
C ARG A 479 8.84 36.22 13.93
N SER A 480 9.36 35.29 14.72
CA SER A 480 9.16 33.85 14.49
C SER A 480 7.76 33.35 14.89
N ILE A 481 7.11 34.02 15.85
CA ILE A 481 5.76 33.68 16.31
C ILE A 481 4.69 34.06 15.25
N GLY A 482 4.94 35.10 14.44
CA GLY A 482 3.98 35.59 13.44
C GLY A 482 3.84 34.74 12.18
N SER A 483 4.83 33.91 11.85
CA SER A 483 4.86 33.13 10.60
C SER A 483 4.34 31.69 10.73
N GLN A 484 4.07 31.20 11.94
CA GLN A 484 3.69 29.80 12.17
C GLN A 484 2.17 29.51 12.15
N VAL A 485 1.32 30.55 12.17
CA VAL A 485 -0.15 30.36 12.32
C VAL A 485 -0.88 30.07 11.00
N GLY A 486 -0.19 30.08 9.85
CA GLY A 486 -0.83 30.09 8.52
C GLY A 486 -0.84 28.78 7.71
N ARG A 487 -0.30 27.66 8.19
CA ARG A 487 -0.17 26.43 7.38
C ARG A 487 -0.58 25.16 8.13
N ALA A 488 -1.85 25.08 8.50
CA ALA A 488 -2.47 23.82 8.89
C ALA A 488 -3.71 23.62 8.02
N ILE A 489 -3.71 22.52 7.24
CA ILE A 489 -4.72 21.86 6.39
C ILE A 489 -3.92 21.41 5.14
N ILE A 490 -3.58 20.13 4.96
CA ILE A 490 -4.49 19.02 4.62
C ILE A 490 -4.05 17.75 5.39
N ARG A 491 -5.00 17.12 6.11
CA ARG A 491 -4.87 15.80 6.74
C ARG A 491 -5.31 14.72 5.76
N GLY A 492 -4.56 13.61 5.68
CA GLY A 492 -5.11 12.26 5.67
C GLY A 492 -5.50 11.90 7.11
N VAL A 493 -6.74 11.48 7.33
CA VAL A 493 -7.38 11.42 8.65
C VAL A 493 -7.29 10.00 9.21
N LEU A 494 -6.25 9.73 10.00
CA LEU A 494 -6.14 8.50 10.80
C LEU A 494 -5.79 8.76 12.28
N GLY A 495 -6.25 9.89 12.82
CA GLY A 495 -6.14 10.24 14.24
C GLY A 495 -7.44 10.13 15.04
N SER A 496 -8.59 9.78 14.44
CA SER A 496 -9.91 9.97 15.08
C SER A 496 -10.62 8.70 15.58
N ILE A 497 -9.99 7.52 15.60
CA ILE A 497 -10.66 6.28 16.08
C ILE A 497 -9.93 5.61 17.27
N LEU A 498 -8.78 6.10 17.70
CA LEU A 498 -8.14 5.70 18.95
C LEU A 498 -8.39 6.75 20.03
N GLY A 499 -9.59 6.77 20.60
CA GLY A 499 -9.87 7.52 21.83
C GLY A 499 -11.26 8.15 21.93
N GLY A 500 -12.29 7.34 22.16
CA GLY A 500 -13.62 7.85 22.49
C GLY A 500 -14.58 6.77 22.97
N ARG A 501 -14.54 6.43 24.26
CA ARG A 501 -15.55 5.61 24.93
C ARG A 501 -16.84 6.42 25.10
N LYS A 502 -17.96 5.89 24.63
CA LYS A 502 -19.20 5.76 25.41
C LYS A 502 -19.85 4.42 25.09
#